data_AF-A0A9P9J4G2-F1
#
_entry.id   AF-A0A9P9J4G2-F1
#
_cell.length_a   1.000
_cell.length_b   1.000
_cell.length_c   1.000
_cell.angle_alpha   90.00
_cell.angle_beta   90.00
_cell.angle_gamma   90.00
#
_symmetry.space_group_name_H-M   'P 1'
#
loop_
_entity.id
_entity.type
_entity.pdbx_description
1 polymer ?
#
loop_
_entity_poly.entity_id
_entity_poly.type
_entity_poly.pdbx_seq_one_letter_code
_entity_poly.pdbx_strand_id
1 'polypeptide(L)'
;VSKVLKSTWPECRVAILEPASAPVITEGRAGTHGVEGIGNGFVPPLLDERLYDEACAVPEDEARVMCRQLAKEEGILVGTSTGLNVVAAIALAEKLGPGKTVITVACDMGLRYVRGGLFTSE
;
A
#
# COMPACT_ATOMS: atom_id res chain seq x y z
N VAL A 1 -3.45 13.76 -4.47
CA VAL A 1 -2.60 14.06 -3.30
C VAL A 1 -1.22 14.55 -3.75
N SER A 2 -0.42 13.71 -4.41
CA SER A 2 0.95 14.03 -4.85
C SER A 2 1.10 15.36 -5.61
N LYS A 3 0.21 15.65 -6.59
CA LYS A 3 0.21 16.92 -7.33
C LYS A 3 0.21 18.15 -6.41
N VAL A 4 -0.57 18.13 -5.33
CA VAL A 4 -0.68 19.23 -4.37
C VAL A 4 0.49 19.22 -3.39
N LEU A 5 0.92 18.05 -2.92
CA LEU A 5 2.07 17.96 -2.02
C LEU A 5 3.35 18.44 -2.69
N LYS A 6 3.65 17.97 -3.91
CA LYS A 6 4.86 18.38 -4.63
C LYS A 6 4.83 19.85 -5.06
N SER A 7 3.66 20.46 -5.26
CA SER A 7 3.59 21.92 -5.54
C SER A 7 3.89 22.77 -4.31
N THR A 8 3.56 22.29 -3.11
CA THR A 8 3.71 23.04 -1.85
C THR A 8 4.99 22.67 -1.09
N TRP A 9 5.43 21.42 -1.24
CA TRP A 9 6.62 20.84 -0.64
C TRP A 9 7.36 19.98 -1.69
N PRO A 10 8.21 20.60 -2.53
CA PRO A 10 8.88 19.91 -3.64
C PRO A 10 9.76 18.72 -3.22
N GLU A 11 10.35 18.80 -2.03
CA GLU A 11 11.18 17.73 -1.45
C GLU A 11 10.36 16.52 -0.94
N CYS A 12 9.03 16.59 -0.99
CA CYS A 12 8.17 15.48 -0.61
C CYS A 12 8.36 14.30 -1.56
N ARG A 13 8.80 13.17 -0.98
CA ARG A 13 8.90 11.88 -1.67
C ARG A 13 7.58 11.14 -1.62
N VAL A 14 7.17 10.60 -2.75
CA VAL A 14 5.91 9.87 -2.95
C VAL A 14 6.25 8.49 -3.50
N ALA A 15 5.86 7.45 -2.77
CA ALA A 15 5.91 6.07 -3.25
C ALA A 15 4.50 5.60 -3.62
N ILE A 16 4.38 4.83 -4.69
CA ILE A 16 3.15 4.11 -5.06
C ILE A 16 3.35 2.61 -4.90
N LEU A 17 2.27 1.89 -4.61
CA LEU A 17 2.35 0.47 -4.25
C LEU A 17 1.51 -0.39 -5.18
N GLU A 18 1.95 -1.63 -5.35
CA GLU A 18 1.22 -2.68 -6.07
C GLU A 18 1.45 -4.06 -5.45
N PRO A 19 0.59 -5.06 -5.74
CA PRO A 19 0.81 -6.43 -5.27
C PRO A 19 2.00 -7.09 -5.99
N ALA A 20 2.90 -7.73 -5.25
CA ALA A 20 4.09 -8.37 -5.80
C ALA A 20 3.81 -9.57 -6.73
N SER A 21 2.63 -10.19 -6.62
CA SER A 21 2.20 -11.25 -7.55
C SER A 21 1.72 -10.70 -8.91
N ALA A 22 1.35 -9.41 -8.99
CA ALA A 22 0.90 -8.73 -10.20
C ALA A 22 1.54 -7.32 -10.39
N PRO A 23 2.88 -7.22 -10.47
CA PRO A 23 3.60 -5.96 -10.50
C PRO A 23 3.66 -5.33 -11.90
N VAL A 24 2.58 -4.69 -12.30
CA VAL A 24 2.45 -4.08 -13.62
C VAL A 24 3.32 -2.83 -13.75
N ILE A 25 3.46 -2.05 -12.68
CA ILE A 25 4.17 -0.76 -12.69
C ILE A 25 5.67 -0.98 -12.55
N THR A 26 6.11 -1.88 -11.68
CA THR A 26 7.53 -2.14 -11.40
C THR A 26 8.17 -3.13 -12.36
N GLU A 27 7.43 -4.15 -12.82
CA GLU A 27 7.98 -5.22 -13.68
C GLU A 27 7.25 -5.36 -15.03
N GLY A 28 6.17 -4.60 -15.29
CA GLY A 28 5.46 -4.65 -16.55
C GLY A 28 4.64 -5.92 -16.79
N ARG A 29 4.43 -6.75 -15.76
CA ARG A 29 3.68 -8.01 -15.88
C ARG A 29 2.39 -8.00 -15.06
N ALA A 30 1.31 -8.46 -15.68
CA ALA A 30 0.07 -8.75 -14.98
C ALA A 30 0.17 -10.06 -14.19
N GLY A 31 -0.75 -10.26 -13.26
CA GLY A 31 -0.85 -11.47 -12.45
C GLY A 31 -2.16 -11.50 -11.67
N THR A 32 -2.32 -12.51 -10.82
CA THR A 32 -3.48 -12.65 -9.94
C THR A 32 -3.12 -12.31 -8.50
N HIS A 33 -4.01 -11.60 -7.82
CA HIS A 33 -3.92 -11.29 -6.39
C HIS A 33 -5.33 -11.20 -5.79
N GLY A 34 -5.41 -11.27 -4.47
CA GLY A 34 -6.63 -11.07 -3.68
C GLY A 34 -6.79 -9.66 -3.12
N VAL A 35 -5.81 -8.77 -3.27
CA VAL A 35 -5.92 -7.38 -2.77
C VAL A 35 -7.02 -6.59 -3.49
N GLU A 36 -8.06 -6.20 -2.76
CA GLU A 36 -9.16 -5.43 -3.32
C GLU A 36 -8.84 -3.94 -3.52
N GLY A 37 -9.37 -3.37 -4.60
CA GLY A 37 -9.35 -1.93 -4.90
C GLY A 37 -8.11 -1.41 -5.65
N ILE A 38 -7.09 -2.25 -5.85
CA ILE A 38 -5.86 -1.91 -6.60
C ILE A 38 -5.47 -3.03 -7.56
N GLY A 39 -4.38 -2.87 -8.32
CA GLY A 39 -3.78 -3.96 -9.11
C GLY A 39 -4.61 -4.39 -10.33
N ASN A 40 -5.19 -3.44 -11.07
CA ASN A 40 -6.11 -3.72 -12.19
C ASN A 40 -5.51 -4.48 -13.40
N GLY A 41 -4.25 -4.92 -13.34
CA GLY A 41 -3.59 -5.63 -14.44
C GLY A 41 -3.11 -4.75 -15.59
N PHE A 42 -3.23 -3.42 -15.49
CA PHE A 42 -2.72 -2.45 -16.46
C PHE A 42 -2.35 -1.13 -15.74
N VAL A 43 -1.50 -0.30 -16.36
CA VAL A 43 -1.18 1.03 -15.87
C VAL A 43 -2.36 1.98 -16.11
N PRO A 44 -2.98 2.57 -15.09
CA PRO A 44 -4.12 3.47 -15.28
C PRO A 44 -3.73 4.67 -16.14
N PRO A 45 -4.56 5.11 -17.12
CA PRO A 45 -4.23 6.24 -17.99
C PRO A 45 -4.13 7.59 -17.25
N LEU A 46 -4.67 7.65 -16.03
CA LEU A 46 -4.59 8.82 -15.15
C LEU A 46 -3.37 8.82 -14.23
N LEU A 47 -2.57 7.73 -14.22
CA LEU A 47 -1.31 7.71 -13.49
C LEU A 47 -0.28 8.58 -14.21
N ASP A 48 0.29 9.54 -13.50
CA ASP A 48 1.33 10.43 -14.03
C ASP A 48 2.67 10.08 -13.35
N GLU A 49 3.60 9.53 -14.13
CA GLU A 49 4.93 9.10 -13.67
C GLU A 49 5.75 10.24 -13.06
N ARG A 50 5.41 11.50 -13.37
CA ARG A 50 6.10 12.68 -12.81
C ARG A 50 5.67 13.00 -11.38
N LEU A 51 4.63 12.33 -10.87
CA LEU A 51 4.03 12.62 -9.56
C LEU A 51 4.45 11.65 -8.45
N TYR A 52 5.28 10.65 -8.74
CA TYR A 52 5.86 9.75 -7.75
C TYR A 52 7.36 9.54 -8.01
N ASP A 53 8.09 9.10 -6.99
CA ASP A 53 9.55 8.97 -7.01
C ASP A 53 9.99 7.50 -7.02
N GLU A 54 9.18 6.60 -6.45
CA GLU A 54 9.40 5.15 -6.52
C GLU A 54 8.08 4.39 -6.54
N ALA A 55 8.10 3.19 -7.12
CA ALA A 55 7.02 2.22 -7.04
C ALA A 55 7.53 0.99 -6.28
N CYS A 56 6.70 0.42 -5.40
CA CYS A 56 7.07 -0.74 -4.58
C CYS A 56 6.05 -1.87 -4.73
N ALA A 57 6.55 -3.05 -5.03
CA ALA A 57 5.79 -4.29 -5.04
C ALA A 57 5.78 -4.87 -3.61
N VAL A 58 4.59 -5.11 -3.05
CA VAL A 58 4.42 -5.61 -1.68
C VAL A 58 3.75 -6.99 -1.71
N PRO A 59 4.28 -8.00 -1.00
CA PRO A 59 3.62 -9.30 -0.87
C PRO A 59 2.26 -9.19 -0.16
N GLU A 60 1.23 -9.82 -0.72
CA GLU A 60 -0.12 -9.80 -0.14
C GLU A 60 -0.15 -10.48 1.24
N ASP A 61 0.59 -11.56 1.44
CA ASP A 61 0.61 -12.27 2.72
C ASP A 61 1.14 -11.40 3.86
N GLU A 62 2.19 -10.61 3.60
CA GLU A 62 2.71 -9.63 4.56
C GLU A 62 1.66 -8.57 4.89
N ALA A 63 0.94 -8.08 3.89
CA ALA A 63 -0.14 -7.13 4.11
C ALA A 63 -1.30 -7.70 4.92
N ARG A 64 -1.69 -8.96 4.68
CA ARG A 64 -2.73 -9.65 5.46
C ARG A 64 -2.32 -9.83 6.91
N VAL A 65 -1.05 -10.18 7.17
CA VAL A 65 -0.48 -10.24 8.52
C VAL A 65 -0.52 -8.85 9.16
N MET A 66 -0.09 -7.81 8.45
CA MET A 66 -0.10 -6.44 8.94
C MET A 66 -1.52 -5.95 9.30
N CYS A 67 -2.53 -6.24 8.49
CA CYS A 67 -3.94 -5.91 8.83
C CYS A 67 -4.37 -6.54 10.16
N ARG A 68 -3.98 -7.79 10.42
CA ARG A 68 -4.29 -8.48 11.68
C ARG A 68 -3.52 -7.88 12.87
N GLN A 69 -2.25 -7.51 12.67
CA GLN A 69 -1.45 -6.81 13.68
C GLN A 69 -2.05 -5.45 14.02
N LEU A 70 -2.39 -4.62 13.03
CA LEU A 70 -3.04 -3.32 13.22
C LEU A 70 -4.34 -3.45 14.02
N ALA A 71 -5.17 -4.46 13.73
CA ALA A 71 -6.40 -4.69 14.47
C ALA A 71 -6.14 -5.10 15.93
N LYS A 72 -5.12 -5.93 16.16
CA LYS A 72 -4.81 -6.51 17.48
C LYS A 72 -4.03 -5.55 18.39
N GLU A 73 -3.07 -4.83 17.84
CA GLU A 73 -2.07 -4.06 18.57
C GLU A 73 -2.44 -2.57 18.62
N GLU A 74 -3.02 -2.05 17.54
CA GLU A 74 -3.35 -0.62 17.40
C GLU A 74 -4.86 -0.33 17.43
N GLY A 75 -5.71 -1.37 17.43
CA GLY A 75 -7.17 -1.22 17.36
C GLY A 75 -7.67 -0.68 16.02
N ILE A 76 -6.86 -0.77 14.96
CA ILE A 76 -7.15 -0.26 13.62
C ILE A 76 -7.61 -1.41 12.72
N LEU A 77 -8.92 -1.52 12.52
CA LEU A 77 -9.53 -2.56 11.68
C LEU A 77 -9.67 -2.09 10.22
N VAL A 78 -8.83 -2.60 9.32
CA VAL A 78 -8.67 -2.10 7.92
C VAL A 78 -8.58 -3.22 6.87
N GLY A 79 -8.80 -2.89 5.60
CA GLY A 79 -8.66 -3.83 4.47
C GLY A 79 -7.21 -4.08 4.01
N THR A 80 -7.02 -5.10 3.17
CA THR A 80 -5.70 -5.59 2.71
C THR A 80 -4.85 -4.50 2.06
N SER A 81 -5.44 -3.62 1.23
CA SER A 81 -4.70 -2.50 0.61
C SER A 81 -4.08 -1.53 1.62
N THR A 82 -4.72 -1.36 2.79
CA THR A 82 -4.12 -0.61 3.91
C THR A 82 -2.94 -1.37 4.51
N GLY A 83 -3.03 -2.70 4.60
CA GLY A 83 -1.91 -3.55 4.99
C GLY A 83 -0.68 -3.33 4.11
N LEU A 84 -0.85 -3.31 2.78
CA LEU A 84 0.25 -3.01 1.84
C LEU A 84 0.86 -1.65 2.14
N ASN A 85 0.00 -0.64 2.30
CA ASN A 85 0.36 0.73 2.63
C ASN A 85 1.22 0.83 3.89
N VAL A 86 0.88 0.08 4.94
CA VAL A 86 1.60 0.11 6.22
C VAL A 86 2.90 -0.70 6.16
N VAL A 87 2.91 -1.88 5.52
CA VAL A 87 4.15 -2.65 5.30
C VAL A 87 5.19 -1.80 4.57
N ALA A 88 4.81 -1.17 3.45
CA ALA A 88 5.72 -0.30 2.72
C ALA A 88 6.11 0.95 3.51
N ALA A 89 5.19 1.53 4.28
CA ALA A 89 5.49 2.71 5.09
C ALA A 89 6.54 2.41 6.18
N ILE A 90 6.45 1.25 6.84
CA ILE A 90 7.43 0.80 7.83
C ILE A 90 8.79 0.58 7.16
N ALA A 91 8.83 -0.17 6.05
CA ALA A 91 10.08 -0.41 5.31
C ALA A 91 10.73 0.89 4.81
N LEU A 92 9.93 1.86 4.34
CA LEU A 92 10.42 3.18 3.94
C LEU A 92 10.92 3.99 5.14
N ALA A 93 10.25 3.93 6.29
CA ALA A 93 10.69 4.62 7.50
C ALA A 93 12.03 4.09 7.99
N GLU A 94 12.22 2.75 7.99
CA GLU A 94 13.49 2.10 8.32
C GLU A 94 14.61 2.53 7.38
N LYS A 95 14.35 2.55 6.06
CA LYS A 95 15.30 2.99 5.03
C LYS A 95 15.68 4.47 5.16
N LEU A 96 14.73 5.33 5.52
CA LEU A 96 14.92 6.78 5.66
C LEU A 96 15.64 7.16 6.96
N GLY A 97 15.50 6.34 8.00
CA GLY A 97 16.16 6.53 9.28
C GLY A 97 15.52 7.59 10.18
N PRO A 98 16.13 7.88 11.35
CA PRO A 98 15.57 8.75 12.38
C PRO A 98 15.29 10.18 11.91
N GLY A 99 14.25 10.80 12.46
CA GLY A 99 13.87 12.18 12.17
C GLY A 99 13.11 12.38 10.85
N LYS A 100 12.79 11.30 10.13
CA LYS A 100 11.92 11.29 8.97
C LYS A 100 10.52 10.80 9.36
N THR A 101 9.51 11.27 8.63
CA THR A 101 8.11 10.88 8.84
C THR A 101 7.57 10.33 7.54
N VAL A 102 6.99 9.13 7.62
CA VAL A 102 6.27 8.49 6.51
C VAL A 102 4.79 8.53 6.84
N ILE A 103 3.99 8.96 5.87
CA ILE A 103 2.52 9.04 5.99
C ILE A 103 1.93 8.10 4.95
N THR A 104 0.92 7.34 5.34
CA THR A 104 0.17 6.47 4.44
C THR A 104 -1.33 6.59 4.70
N VAL A 105 -2.14 5.94 3.87
CA VAL A 105 -3.59 6.05 3.91
C VAL A 105 -4.21 4.73 4.37
N ALA A 106 -5.10 4.81 5.37
CA ALA A 106 -6.06 3.74 5.64
C ALA A 106 -7.23 3.87 4.67
N CYS A 107 -7.32 2.95 3.71
CA CYS A 107 -8.20 3.07 2.56
C CYS A 107 -9.67 2.79 2.91
N ASP A 108 -9.94 1.78 3.74
CA ASP A 108 -11.28 1.44 4.17
C ASP A 108 -11.30 0.60 5.48
N MET A 109 -12.51 0.33 5.96
CA MET A 109 -12.75 -0.41 7.21
C MET A 109 -12.73 -1.92 6.98
N GLY A 110 -12.00 -2.64 7.84
CA GLY A 110 -11.80 -4.09 7.79
C GLY A 110 -13.09 -4.92 7.97
N LEU A 111 -14.18 -4.32 8.45
CA LEU A 111 -15.48 -4.99 8.61
C LEU A 111 -15.98 -5.62 7.30
N ARG A 112 -15.63 -5.03 6.15
CA ARG A 112 -16.00 -5.53 4.82
C ARG A 112 -15.34 -6.88 4.48
N TYR A 113 -14.24 -7.20 5.13
CA TYR A 113 -13.37 -8.34 4.81
C TYR A 113 -13.50 -9.51 5.79
N VAL A 114 -14.39 -9.41 6.78
CA VAL A 114 -14.63 -10.47 7.78
C VAL A 114 -15.07 -11.78 7.12
N ARG A 115 -15.83 -11.70 6.01
CA ARG A 115 -16.25 -12.88 5.23
C ARG A 115 -15.22 -13.33 4.19
N GLY A 116 -14.21 -12.50 3.89
CA GLY A 116 -13.21 -12.73 2.84
C GLY A 116 -11.91 -13.39 3.34
N GLY A 117 -11.94 -13.99 4.53
CA GLY A 117 -10.79 -14.71 5.09
C GLY A 117 -9.65 -13.83 5.62
N LEU A 118 -9.78 -12.49 5.61
CA LEU A 118 -8.73 -11.60 6.12
C LEU A 118 -8.52 -11.75 7.64
N PHE A 119 -9.62 -11.92 8.37
CA PHE A 119 -9.63 -11.98 9.84
C PHE A 119 -10.06 -13.33 10.42
N THR A 120 -10.26 -14.35 9.58
CA THR A 120 -10.52 -15.70 10.08
C THR A 120 -9.20 -16.32 10.53
N SER A 121 -9.19 -16.90 11.73
CA SER A 121 -8.10 -17.76 12.19
C SER A 121 -8.02 -19.00 11.31
N GLU A 122 -6.81 -19.42 10.95
CA GLU A 122 -6.57 -20.85 10.72
C GLU A 122 -6.66 -21.62 12.05
#